data_AF-A0A9X9F242-F1
#
_entry.id   AF-A0A9X9F242-F1
#
_cell.length_a   1.000
_cell.length_b   1.000
_cell.length_c   1.000
_cell.angle_alpha   90.00
_cell.angle_beta   90.00
_cell.angle_gamma   90.00
#
_symmetry.space_group_name_H-M   'P 1'
#
loop_
_entity.id
_entity.type
_entity.pdbx_description
1 polymer ?
#
loop_
_entity_poly.entity_id
_entity_poly.type
_entity_poly.pdbx_seq_one_letter_code
_entity_poly.pdbx_strand_id
1 'polypeptide(L)'
;RACELYAQISGGTVDYGAVHAEKHGHNRFGRTYSGFAPNWSETNKVHLVGHSMGGQTIRTLVQLLKEGSFEEKNYVKNHPDTKISPLFEGRKSYVHSVTTLATPHNGTTLADGSLLLPFVKDLLITAASFGGNNNLSLYDFKLDQWGIKKNAGESFFQYSNRILNSSLWKNTKDISQWDL
;
A
#
# COMPACT_ATOMS: atom_id res chain seq x y z
N ARG A 1 1.53 -0.29 0.45
CA ARG A 1 0.56 0.33 1.39
C ARG A 1 1.20 1.08 2.57
N ALA A 2 1.95 0.46 3.51
CA ALA A 2 2.49 1.20 4.68
C ALA A 2 3.44 2.35 4.29
N CYS A 3 4.32 2.13 3.31
CA CYS A 3 5.21 3.18 2.77
C CYS A 3 4.43 4.31 2.07
N GLU A 4 3.34 3.97 1.38
CA GLU A 4 2.43 4.97 0.78
C GLU A 4 1.76 5.82 1.86
N LEU A 5 1.23 5.16 2.90
CA LEU A 5 0.59 5.85 4.01
C LEU A 5 1.56 6.79 4.72
N TYR A 6 2.81 6.35 4.95
CA TYR A 6 3.87 7.19 5.50
C TYR A 6 4.04 8.47 4.67
N ALA A 7 4.28 8.35 3.36
CA ALA A 7 4.47 9.50 2.48
C ALA A 7 3.21 10.38 2.34
N GLN A 8 2.00 9.80 2.40
CA GLN A 8 0.76 10.57 2.39
C GLN A 8 0.58 11.40 3.67
N ILE A 9 1.01 10.89 4.83
CA ILE A 9 0.98 11.63 6.10
C ILE A 9 2.08 12.70 6.11
N SER A 10 3.34 12.29 5.96
CA SER A 10 4.51 13.17 6.12
C SER A 10 4.75 14.10 4.93
N GLY A 11 4.27 13.73 3.75
CA GLY A 11 4.72 14.30 2.47
C GLY A 11 5.97 13.61 1.95
N GLY A 12 6.25 13.85 0.66
CA GLY A 12 7.41 13.30 -0.06
C GLY A 12 7.04 12.19 -1.04
N THR A 13 8.07 11.62 -1.66
CA THR A 13 7.94 10.49 -2.58
C THR A 13 7.90 9.18 -1.81
N VAL A 14 6.96 8.29 -2.17
CA VAL A 14 6.92 6.93 -1.62
C VAL A 14 8.24 6.23 -1.94
N ASP A 15 8.88 5.71 -0.91
CA ASP A 15 10.05 4.84 -1.02
C ASP A 15 9.69 3.48 -0.43
N TYR A 16 9.58 2.46 -1.27
CA TYR A 16 9.24 1.10 -0.88
C TYR A 16 10.44 0.36 -0.27
N GLY A 17 11.64 0.92 -0.30
CA GLY A 17 12.88 0.27 0.14
C GLY A 17 13.63 -0.34 -1.04
N ALA A 18 14.96 -0.25 -1.02
CA ALA A 18 15.79 -0.76 -2.10
C ALA A 18 15.79 -2.30 -2.12
N VAL A 19 15.91 -2.91 -0.94
CA VAL A 19 15.92 -4.37 -0.79
C VAL A 19 14.56 -4.95 -1.12
N HIS A 20 13.48 -4.36 -0.58
CA HIS A 20 12.12 -4.82 -0.85
C HIS A 20 11.79 -4.77 -2.34
N ALA A 21 12.08 -3.64 -2.99
CA ALA A 21 11.81 -3.43 -4.41
C ALA A 21 12.60 -4.39 -5.31
N GLU A 22 13.89 -4.62 -5.01
CA GLU A 22 14.72 -5.59 -5.72
C GLU A 22 14.18 -7.02 -5.54
N LYS A 23 13.90 -7.42 -4.30
CA LYS A 23 13.38 -8.75 -3.95
C LYS A 23 12.06 -9.08 -4.65
N HIS A 24 11.18 -8.09 -4.79
CA HIS A 24 9.84 -8.28 -5.35
C HIS A 24 9.71 -7.83 -6.81
N GLY A 25 10.76 -7.27 -7.41
CA GLY A 25 10.81 -6.94 -8.83
C GLY A 25 9.88 -5.79 -9.23
N HIS A 26 9.81 -4.73 -8.42
CA HIS A 26 9.02 -3.54 -8.72
C HIS A 26 9.83 -2.24 -8.55
N ASN A 27 9.30 -1.11 -9.01
CA ASN A 27 9.97 0.18 -8.84
C ASN A 27 10.10 0.53 -7.36
N ARG A 28 11.29 0.97 -6.95
CA ARG A 28 11.55 1.43 -5.57
C ARG A 28 10.74 2.65 -5.18
N PHE A 29 10.58 3.60 -6.10
CA PHE A 29 9.89 4.85 -5.83
C PHE A 29 8.49 4.84 -6.44
N GLY A 30 7.53 5.32 -5.66
CA GLY A 30 6.14 5.50 -6.08
C GLY A 30 5.79 6.97 -6.33
N ARG A 31 4.53 7.33 -6.06
CA ARG A 31 4.02 8.70 -6.22
C ARG A 31 4.59 9.67 -5.18
N THR A 32 4.50 10.96 -5.47
CA THR A 32 4.85 12.04 -4.53
C THR A 32 3.58 12.67 -3.97
N TYR A 33 3.57 12.94 -2.66
CA TYR A 33 2.46 13.55 -1.95
C TYR A 33 2.90 14.84 -1.24
N SER A 34 1.98 15.79 -1.11
CA SER A 34 2.21 17.02 -0.34
C SER A 34 2.28 16.79 1.17
N GLY A 35 1.71 15.69 1.67
CA GLY A 35 1.56 15.41 3.09
C GLY A 35 0.28 16.06 3.65
N PHE A 36 -0.56 15.29 4.33
CA PHE A 36 -1.75 15.84 5.01
C PHE A 36 -1.51 16.14 6.50
N ALA A 37 -0.37 15.73 7.07
CA ALA A 37 0.07 16.12 8.41
C ALA A 37 1.59 16.43 8.41
N PRO A 38 2.01 17.55 7.79
CA PRO A 38 3.44 17.86 7.60
C PRO A 38 4.22 18.04 8.91
N ASN A 39 3.53 18.34 10.02
CA ASN A 39 4.15 18.50 11.35
C ASN A 39 4.17 17.20 12.18
N TRP A 40 3.92 16.04 11.57
CA TRP A 40 3.82 14.74 12.24
C TRP A 40 5.14 14.35 12.92
N SER A 41 5.10 14.19 14.25
CA SER A 41 6.29 14.02 15.09
C SER A 41 5.98 13.35 16.43
N GLU A 42 6.99 13.24 17.30
CA GLU A 42 6.83 12.77 18.69
C GLU A 42 5.86 13.62 19.52
N THR A 43 5.82 14.92 19.28
CA THR A 43 4.95 15.87 20.00
C THR A 43 3.62 16.10 19.28
N ASN A 44 3.54 15.76 18.00
CA ASN A 44 2.34 15.87 17.17
C ASN A 44 1.96 14.50 16.62
N LYS A 45 1.51 13.62 17.53
CA LYS A 45 1.15 12.25 17.19
C LYS A 45 -0.21 12.18 16.51
N VAL A 46 -0.45 11.09 15.80
CA VAL A 46 -1.75 10.78 15.19
C VAL A 46 -2.42 9.57 15.83
N HIS A 47 -3.74 9.51 15.72
CA HIS A 47 -4.52 8.31 15.99
C HIS A 47 -4.85 7.64 14.65
N LEU A 48 -4.49 6.37 14.49
CA LEU A 48 -4.73 5.63 13.26
C LEU A 48 -5.98 4.77 13.41
N VAL A 49 -6.98 4.98 12.56
CA VAL A 49 -8.20 4.18 12.50
C VAL A 49 -8.22 3.42 11.17
N GLY A 50 -8.09 2.09 11.23
CA GLY A 50 -8.02 1.22 10.06
C GLY A 50 -9.25 0.32 9.94
N HIS A 51 -9.95 0.39 8.82
CA HIS A 51 -11.01 -0.56 8.47
C HIS A 51 -10.46 -1.68 7.57
N SER A 52 -10.96 -2.92 7.75
CA SER A 52 -10.56 -4.08 6.94
C SER A 52 -9.04 -4.25 6.93
N MET A 53 -8.41 -4.50 5.77
CA MET A 53 -6.94 -4.60 5.61
C MET A 53 -6.19 -3.33 6.04
N GLY A 54 -6.88 -2.20 6.20
CA GLY A 54 -6.31 -0.98 6.77
C GLY A 54 -5.73 -1.20 8.16
N GLY A 55 -6.30 -2.08 8.98
CA GLY A 55 -5.78 -2.40 10.30
C GLY A 55 -4.42 -3.12 10.29
N GLN A 56 -4.21 -4.05 9.35
CA GLN A 56 -2.89 -4.66 9.13
C GLN A 56 -1.89 -3.59 8.66
N THR A 57 -2.31 -2.74 7.71
CA THR A 57 -1.46 -1.65 7.16
C THR A 57 -0.93 -0.72 8.24
N ILE A 58 -1.78 -0.25 9.15
CA ILE A 58 -1.39 0.69 10.20
C ILE A 58 -0.55 0.02 11.30
N ARG A 59 -0.76 -1.28 11.58
CA ARG A 59 0.13 -2.07 12.44
C ARG A 59 1.54 -2.15 11.83
N THR A 60 1.64 -2.45 10.53
CA THR A 60 2.94 -2.46 9.81
C THR A 60 3.61 -1.09 9.83
N LEU A 61 2.85 -0.01 9.62
CA LEU A 61 3.40 1.36 9.71
C LEU A 61 4.01 1.63 11.09
N VAL A 62 3.31 1.28 12.19
CA VAL A 62 3.82 1.47 13.55
C VAL A 62 5.09 0.66 13.79
N GLN A 63 5.14 -0.59 13.32
CA GLN A 63 6.34 -1.45 13.39
C GLN A 63 7.54 -0.77 12.73
N LEU A 64 7.37 -0.32 11.48
CA LEU A 64 8.43 0.33 10.71
C LEU A 64 8.87 1.65 11.35
N LEU A 65 7.93 2.48 11.83
CA LEU A 65 8.27 3.71 12.55
C LEU A 65 9.12 3.41 13.80
N LYS A 66 8.79 2.37 14.55
CA LYS A 66 9.47 2.03 15.80
C LYS A 66 10.83 1.40 15.58
N GLU A 67 10.92 0.41 14.71
CA GLU A 67 12.09 -0.46 14.61
C GLU A 67 12.86 -0.26 13.31
N GLY A 68 12.22 0.32 12.30
CA GLY A 68 12.74 0.42 10.94
C GLY A 68 12.72 -0.92 10.22
N SER A 69 13.55 -1.05 9.19
CA SER A 69 13.82 -2.33 8.53
C SER A 69 15.29 -2.69 8.70
N PHE A 70 15.57 -3.84 9.32
CA PHE A 70 16.94 -4.33 9.49
C PHE A 70 17.63 -4.57 8.15
N GLU A 71 16.91 -5.16 7.19
CA GLU A 71 17.42 -5.46 5.85
C GLU A 71 17.81 -4.17 5.11
N GLU A 72 16.93 -3.17 5.07
CA GLU A 72 17.21 -1.87 4.42
C GLU A 72 18.37 -1.14 5.09
N LYS A 73 18.42 -1.14 6.44
CA LYS A 73 19.53 -0.55 7.21
C LYS A 73 20.86 -1.22 6.92
N ASN A 74 20.89 -2.55 6.73
CA ASN A 74 22.12 -3.25 6.41
C ASN A 74 22.53 -3.06 4.95
N TYR A 75 21.58 -2.98 4.03
CA TYR A 75 21.86 -2.77 2.62
C TYR A 75 22.63 -1.47 2.39
N VAL A 76 22.19 -0.36 2.98
CA VAL A 76 22.85 0.95 2.80
C VAL A 76 24.24 1.05 3.44
N LYS A 77 24.58 0.21 4.43
CA LYS A 77 25.96 0.13 4.96
C LYS A 77 26.96 -0.30 3.90
N ASN A 78 26.53 -1.18 2.98
CA ASN A 78 27.35 -1.70 1.90
C ASN A 78 27.13 -0.96 0.57
N HIS A 79 26.15 -0.05 0.51
CA HIS A 79 25.80 0.74 -0.67
C HIS A 79 25.68 2.23 -0.27
N PRO A 80 26.81 2.92 -0.05
CA PRO A 80 26.82 4.28 0.53
C PRO A 80 26.10 5.33 -0.33
N ASP A 81 26.00 5.11 -1.64
CA ASP A 81 25.28 5.99 -2.56
C ASP A 81 23.75 5.80 -2.49
N THR A 82 23.29 4.71 -1.87
CA THR A 82 21.86 4.41 -1.67
C THR A 82 21.37 5.12 -0.41
N LYS A 83 20.61 6.20 -0.59
CA LYS A 83 19.90 6.84 0.53
C LYS A 83 18.84 5.91 1.10
N ILE A 84 18.69 5.83 2.42
CA ILE A 84 17.60 5.11 3.08
C ILE A 84 16.39 6.03 3.30
N SER A 85 15.17 5.49 3.18
CA SER A 85 13.98 6.23 3.62
C SER A 85 13.98 6.40 5.14
N PRO A 86 13.63 7.59 5.67
CA PRO A 86 13.51 7.79 7.12
C PRO A 86 12.54 6.80 7.79
N LEU A 87 11.56 6.27 7.06
CA LEU A 87 10.66 5.22 7.57
C LEU A 87 11.44 3.99 8.05
N PHE A 88 12.51 3.59 7.36
CA PHE A 88 13.26 2.37 7.66
C PHE A 88 14.38 2.55 8.70
N GLU A 89 14.63 3.77 9.16
CA GLU A 89 15.60 4.05 10.22
C GLU A 89 15.08 3.67 11.62
N GLY A 90 13.76 3.64 11.79
CA GLY A 90 13.10 3.41 13.07
C GLY A 90 13.18 4.59 14.04
N ARG A 91 12.99 4.28 15.35
CA ARG A 91 13.05 5.18 16.51
C ARG A 91 12.04 6.33 16.51
N LYS A 92 10.85 6.10 15.96
CA LYS A 92 9.75 7.07 15.88
C LYS A 92 8.52 6.56 16.65
N SER A 93 8.05 7.33 17.63
CA SER A 93 6.81 7.16 18.41
C SER A 93 5.72 8.13 17.94
N TYR A 94 5.51 8.25 16.64
CA TYR A 94 4.62 9.27 16.06
C TYR A 94 3.13 8.89 16.06
N VAL A 95 2.79 7.69 16.53
CA VAL A 95 1.41 7.20 16.62
C VAL A 95 1.04 7.05 18.08
N HIS A 96 -0.10 7.65 18.48
CA HIS A 96 -0.60 7.60 19.85
C HIS A 96 -1.52 6.40 20.07
N SER A 97 -2.40 6.10 19.11
CA SER A 97 -3.26 4.92 19.18
C SER A 97 -3.49 4.29 17.81
N VAL A 98 -3.87 3.01 17.85
CA VAL A 98 -4.30 2.21 16.71
C VAL A 98 -5.66 1.62 17.04
N THR A 99 -6.66 1.91 16.21
CA THR A 99 -7.99 1.30 16.29
C THR A 99 -8.25 0.56 14.99
N THR A 100 -8.70 -0.69 15.07
CA THR A 100 -8.97 -1.51 13.89
C THR A 100 -10.42 -1.99 13.89
N LEU A 101 -11.11 -1.86 12.77
CA LEU A 101 -12.50 -2.29 12.61
C LEU A 101 -12.60 -3.34 11.51
N ALA A 102 -13.16 -4.51 11.83
CA ALA A 102 -13.31 -5.64 10.91
C ALA A 102 -12.00 -6.04 10.20
N THR A 103 -10.86 -5.92 10.90
CA THR A 103 -9.55 -6.23 10.32
C THR A 103 -9.25 -7.72 10.40
N PRO A 104 -8.84 -8.36 9.28
CA PRO A 104 -8.43 -9.76 9.26
C PRO A 104 -7.01 -9.91 9.83
N HIS A 105 -6.84 -9.74 11.15
CA HIS A 105 -5.53 -9.87 11.79
C HIS A 105 -4.92 -11.27 11.65
N ASN A 106 -5.78 -12.28 11.48
CA ASN A 106 -5.42 -13.68 11.22
C ASN A 106 -5.87 -14.13 9.82
N GLY A 107 -5.95 -13.19 8.87
CA GLY A 107 -6.43 -13.45 7.51
C GLY A 107 -7.94 -13.66 7.38
N THR A 108 -8.36 -14.04 6.19
CA THR A 108 -9.74 -14.39 5.84
C THR A 108 -9.76 -15.57 4.86
N THR A 109 -10.60 -16.56 5.13
CA THR A 109 -10.78 -17.72 4.23
C THR A 109 -11.27 -17.33 2.83
N LEU A 110 -11.81 -16.11 2.65
CA LEU A 110 -12.15 -15.56 1.34
C LEU A 110 -10.91 -15.41 0.43
N ALA A 111 -9.74 -15.10 1.01
CA ALA A 111 -8.50 -14.99 0.28
C ALA A 111 -7.93 -16.38 -0.07
N ASP A 112 -7.98 -17.34 0.84
CA ASP A 112 -7.49 -18.72 0.63
C ASP A 112 -8.11 -19.40 -0.60
N GLY A 113 -9.39 -19.12 -0.88
CA GLY A 113 -10.15 -19.78 -1.94
C GLY A 113 -9.96 -19.22 -3.36
N SER A 114 -9.01 -18.31 -3.61
CA SER A 114 -8.95 -17.50 -4.86
C SER A 114 -10.21 -16.67 -5.14
N LEU A 115 -11.06 -16.46 -4.13
CA LEU A 115 -12.35 -15.78 -4.24
C LEU A 115 -12.25 -14.26 -4.04
N LEU A 116 -11.11 -13.76 -3.57
CA LEU A 116 -10.91 -12.33 -3.35
C LEU A 116 -10.96 -11.53 -4.66
N LEU A 117 -10.37 -12.02 -5.76
CA LEU A 117 -10.45 -11.33 -7.07
C LEU A 117 -11.91 -11.26 -7.60
N PRO A 118 -12.69 -12.37 -7.60
CA PRO A 118 -14.13 -12.33 -7.84
C PRO A 118 -14.86 -11.33 -6.93
N PHE A 119 -14.61 -11.37 -5.62
CA PHE A 119 -15.24 -10.46 -4.66
C PHE A 119 -14.93 -8.99 -4.97
N VAL A 120 -13.68 -8.66 -5.28
CA VAL A 120 -13.28 -7.29 -5.67
C VAL A 120 -14.01 -6.86 -6.95
N LYS A 121 -14.14 -7.76 -7.93
CA LYS A 121 -14.89 -7.46 -9.17
C LYS A 121 -16.35 -7.16 -8.87
N ASP A 122 -17.01 -7.98 -8.05
CA ASP A 122 -18.41 -7.81 -7.69
C ASP A 122 -18.63 -6.53 -6.87
N LEU A 123 -17.72 -6.23 -5.94
CA LEU A 123 -17.74 -4.98 -5.18
C LEU A 123 -17.65 -3.76 -6.11
N LEU A 124 -16.75 -3.79 -7.10
CA LEU A 124 -16.59 -2.71 -8.07
C LEU A 124 -17.84 -2.55 -8.95
N ILE A 125 -18.40 -3.64 -9.47
CA ILE A 125 -19.63 -3.63 -10.27
C ILE A 125 -20.80 -3.07 -9.46
N THR A 126 -20.92 -3.49 -8.20
CA THR A 126 -21.97 -3.05 -7.28
C THR A 126 -21.83 -1.55 -6.99
N ALA A 127 -20.61 -1.08 -6.68
CA ALA A 127 -20.33 0.34 -6.47
C ALA A 127 -20.63 1.18 -7.71
N ALA A 128 -20.34 0.67 -8.92
CA ALA A 128 -20.72 1.32 -10.18
C ALA A 128 -22.24 1.52 -10.29
N SER A 129 -22.99 0.49 -9.91
CA SER A 129 -24.44 0.42 -10.06
C SER A 129 -25.17 1.37 -9.11
N PHE A 130 -24.65 1.55 -7.89
CA PHE A 130 -25.21 2.50 -6.92
C PHE A 130 -24.93 3.97 -7.24
N GLY A 131 -23.88 4.26 -8.02
CA GLY A 131 -23.42 5.63 -8.28
C GLY A 131 -24.24 6.44 -9.27
N GLY A 132 -25.25 5.86 -9.96
CA GLY A 132 -26.09 6.53 -10.97
C GLY A 132 -25.35 7.11 -12.19
N ASN A 133 -24.03 7.02 -12.20
CA ASN A 133 -23.12 7.56 -13.19
C ASN A 133 -22.24 6.40 -13.68
N ASN A 134 -22.34 6.10 -14.98
CA ASN A 134 -21.56 5.09 -15.71
C ASN A 134 -20.03 5.34 -15.72
N ASN A 135 -19.50 6.14 -14.79
CA ASN A 135 -18.13 6.61 -14.81
C ASN A 135 -17.41 6.37 -13.47
N LEU A 136 -17.23 5.10 -13.12
CA LEU A 136 -16.11 4.63 -12.27
C LEU A 136 -14.72 4.98 -12.85
N SER A 137 -14.65 5.76 -13.93
CA SER A 137 -13.44 6.29 -14.55
C SER A 137 -12.42 6.93 -13.60
N LEU A 138 -12.84 7.31 -12.39
CA LEU A 138 -12.04 7.92 -11.33
C LEU A 138 -11.38 6.92 -10.36
N TYR A 139 -11.78 5.64 -10.35
CA TYR A 139 -11.16 4.67 -9.46
C TYR A 139 -9.80 4.21 -10.01
N ASP A 140 -8.79 4.27 -9.15
CA ASP A 140 -7.40 3.98 -9.46
C ASP A 140 -6.83 3.02 -8.41
N PHE A 141 -6.33 1.88 -8.90
CA PHE A 141 -5.74 0.81 -8.09
C PHE A 141 -4.34 1.15 -7.55
N LYS A 142 -3.69 2.20 -8.06
CA LYS A 142 -2.38 2.70 -7.59
C LYS A 142 -1.28 1.64 -7.64
N LEU A 143 -1.17 0.96 -8.78
CA LEU A 143 -0.18 -0.09 -9.06
C LEU A 143 1.04 0.44 -9.84
N ASP A 144 1.38 1.71 -9.65
CA ASP A 144 2.45 2.43 -10.35
C ASP A 144 3.82 1.76 -10.17
N GLN A 145 4.07 1.18 -8.99
CA GLN A 145 5.32 0.47 -8.71
C GLN A 145 5.50 -0.76 -9.61
N TRP A 146 4.39 -1.37 -10.05
CA TRP A 146 4.36 -2.48 -10.99
C TRP A 146 4.32 -2.02 -12.46
N GLY A 147 4.38 -0.71 -12.72
CA GLY A 147 4.21 -0.14 -14.05
C GLY A 147 2.78 -0.23 -14.59
N ILE A 148 1.80 -0.55 -13.74
CA ILE A 148 0.41 -0.77 -14.14
C ILE A 148 -0.40 0.50 -13.89
N LYS A 149 -0.68 1.24 -14.96
CA LYS A 149 -1.58 2.40 -14.97
C LYS A 149 -2.70 2.21 -15.99
N LYS A 150 -3.77 2.98 -15.85
CA LYS A 150 -4.84 3.07 -16.85
C LYS A 150 -4.30 3.71 -18.13
N ASN A 151 -4.56 3.11 -19.28
CA ASN A 151 -4.12 3.65 -20.57
C ASN A 151 -5.04 4.78 -21.05
N ALA A 152 -4.54 5.65 -21.92
CA ALA A 152 -5.36 6.69 -22.55
C ALA A 152 -6.50 6.03 -23.37
N GLY A 153 -7.73 6.48 -23.16
CA GLY A 153 -8.93 5.90 -23.80
C GLY A 153 -9.41 4.56 -23.25
N GLU A 154 -8.70 3.93 -22.30
CA GLU A 154 -9.12 2.68 -21.69
C GLU A 154 -10.30 2.92 -20.74
N SER A 155 -11.37 2.13 -20.86
CA SER A 155 -12.49 2.20 -19.93
C SER A 155 -12.11 1.63 -18.56
N PHE A 156 -12.84 2.00 -17.51
CA PHE A 156 -12.59 1.43 -16.18
C PHE A 156 -12.73 -0.10 -16.15
N PHE A 157 -13.70 -0.64 -16.90
CA PHE A 157 -13.91 -2.09 -16.99
C PHE A 157 -12.76 -2.79 -17.72
N GLN A 158 -12.27 -2.22 -18.82
CA GLN A 158 -11.08 -2.74 -19.53
C GLN A 158 -9.86 -2.73 -18.63
N TYR A 159 -9.62 -1.60 -17.93
CA TYR A 159 -8.53 -1.47 -16.98
C TYR A 159 -8.61 -2.50 -15.84
N SER A 160 -9.78 -2.63 -15.23
CA SER A 160 -10.02 -3.58 -14.14
C SER A 160 -9.83 -5.02 -14.61
N ASN A 161 -10.39 -5.40 -15.77
CA ASN A 161 -10.20 -6.74 -16.31
C ASN A 161 -8.72 -7.03 -16.63
N ARG A 162 -7.98 -6.07 -17.17
CA ARG A 162 -6.55 -6.24 -17.44
C ARG A 162 -5.76 -6.46 -16.15
N ILE A 163 -6.08 -5.72 -15.09
CA ILE A 163 -5.46 -5.93 -13.77
C ILE A 163 -5.81 -7.32 -13.25
N LEU A 164 -7.10 -7.69 -13.20
CA LEU A 164 -7.55 -8.96 -12.62
C LEU A 164 -6.99 -10.19 -13.36
N ASN A 165 -6.69 -10.07 -14.65
CA ASN A 165 -6.07 -11.14 -15.46
C ASN A 165 -4.53 -11.04 -15.54
N SER A 166 -3.91 -10.11 -14.82
CA SER A 166 -2.45 -9.96 -14.80
C SER A 166 -1.76 -11.16 -14.16
N SER A 167 -0.56 -11.50 -14.64
CA SER A 167 0.30 -12.50 -14.00
C SER A 167 0.80 -12.08 -12.62
N LEU A 168 0.63 -10.81 -12.25
CA LEU A 168 0.95 -10.28 -10.92
C LEU A 168 0.37 -11.16 -9.80
N TRP A 169 -0.89 -11.58 -9.93
CA TRP A 169 -1.60 -12.35 -8.91
C TRP A 169 -1.06 -13.76 -8.68
N LYS A 170 -0.18 -14.26 -9.56
CA LYS A 170 0.40 -15.61 -9.49
C LYS A 170 1.89 -15.59 -9.15
N ASN A 171 2.57 -14.50 -9.48
CA ASN A 171 4.04 -14.48 -9.52
C ASN A 171 4.68 -13.75 -8.35
N THR A 172 3.91 -13.08 -7.50
CA THR A 172 4.43 -12.39 -6.31
C THR A 172 3.60 -12.67 -5.08
N LYS A 173 4.25 -12.54 -3.93
CA LYS A 173 3.64 -12.54 -2.60
C LYS A 173 3.44 -11.12 -2.06
N ASP A 174 3.92 -10.10 -2.77
CA ASP A 174 3.83 -8.68 -2.37
C ASP A 174 2.51 -8.05 -2.84
N ILE A 175 1.40 -8.67 -2.43
CA ILE A 175 0.04 -8.31 -2.85
C ILE A 175 -0.96 -8.61 -1.74
N SER A 176 -2.09 -7.88 -1.74
CA SER A 176 -3.14 -8.07 -0.74
C SER A 176 -3.74 -9.46 -0.71
N GLN A 177 -3.74 -10.16 -1.84
CA GLN A 177 -4.21 -11.54 -1.94
C GLN A 177 -3.40 -12.52 -1.07
N TRP A 178 -2.12 -12.22 -0.83
CA TRP A 178 -1.23 -13.06 -0.01
C TRP A 178 -1.26 -12.68 1.47
N ASP A 179 -1.42 -11.38 1.77
CA ASP A 179 -1.47 -10.85 3.13
C ASP A 179 -2.83 -11.01 3.83
N LEU A 180 -3.90 -11.19 3.04
CA LEU A 180 -5.27 -11.46 3.51
C LEU A 180 -5.49 -12.96 3.63
#